data_AF-A0A1B8GV97-F1
#
_entry.id   AF-A0A1B8GV97-F1
#
_cell.length_a   1.000
_cell.length_b   1.000
_cell.length_c   1.000
_cell.angle_alpha   90.00
_cell.angle_beta   90.00
_cell.angle_gamma   90.00
#
_symmetry.space_group_name_H-M   'P 1'
#
loop_
_entity.id
_entity.type
_entity.pdbx_description
1 polymer ?
#
loop_
_entity_poly.entity_id
_entity_poly.type
_entity_poly.pdbx_seq_one_letter_code
_entity_poly.pdbx_strand_id
1 'polypeptide(L)'
;MPTVTATADPSVPTSTQDPQPSSPQAAPPIEPGPRARALLTLHDAALTSTLSALPAPTFLACFPLLSTLAPDALRAVHAQMVDRLREAARADFGVILEERGVLGRLNELEVLIGEARGRRERGEGGDVAPHLLPPADLLAAHLGPSLVAAQGRLNAKEQTLESVNAELYEVVKGQWDEIEGLVAGVEGIVRDLESAGGEMSGVERG
;
A
#
# COMPACT_ATOMS: atom_id res chain seq x y z
N MET A 1 41.50 19.59 53.28
CA MET A 1 41.47 20.89 52.56
C MET A 1 41.12 20.60 51.09
N PRO A 2 40.31 21.48 50.47
CA PRO A 2 39.14 21.19 49.62
C PRO A 2 39.52 20.89 48.14
N THR A 3 38.67 20.39 47.23
CA THR A 3 37.54 21.12 46.61
C THR A 3 36.73 20.24 45.63
N VAL A 4 35.40 20.27 45.81
CA VAL A 4 34.24 20.29 44.87
C VAL A 4 34.44 20.02 43.37
N THR A 5 33.60 19.13 42.79
CA THR A 5 32.90 19.32 41.49
C THR A 5 31.76 18.27 41.39
N ALA A 6 30.50 18.62 41.72
CA ALA A 6 29.43 19.01 40.79
C ALA A 6 29.08 17.93 39.73
N THR A 7 28.15 17.04 40.08
CA THR A 7 27.45 16.16 39.12
C THR A 7 26.15 16.84 38.72
N ALA A 8 26.08 17.27 37.47
CA ALA A 8 24.86 17.70 36.80
C ALA A 8 24.32 16.52 35.99
N ASP A 9 23.22 15.93 36.42
CA ASP A 9 22.46 14.98 35.60
C ASP A 9 21.40 15.75 34.77
N PRO A 10 21.43 15.62 33.44
CA PRO A 10 20.44 16.23 32.58
C PRO A 10 19.14 15.41 32.53
N SER A 11 18.05 16.11 32.81
CA SER A 11 16.69 15.97 32.27
C SER A 11 16.42 14.76 31.36
N VAL A 12 15.58 13.84 31.83
CA VAL A 12 14.84 12.89 30.97
C VAL A 12 13.53 13.55 30.55
N PRO A 13 13.28 13.75 29.24
CA PRO A 13 11.92 13.80 28.74
C PRO A 13 11.74 12.69 27.70
N THR A 14 10.96 11.67 28.03
CA THR A 14 10.33 10.85 26.99
C THR A 14 8.96 10.45 27.50
N SER A 15 7.97 11.32 27.23
CA SER A 15 6.59 10.88 27.13
C SER A 15 6.52 9.91 25.95
N THR A 16 6.47 8.62 26.27
CA THR A 16 6.02 7.58 25.34
C THR A 16 4.56 7.86 25.05
N GLN A 17 4.28 8.55 23.95
CA GLN A 17 2.94 8.74 23.43
C GLN A 17 2.55 7.43 22.73
N ASP A 18 1.68 6.65 23.37
CA ASP A 18 1.05 5.49 22.75
C ASP A 18 0.41 5.88 21.41
N PRO A 19 0.57 5.09 20.33
CA PRO A 19 -0.14 5.34 19.08
C PRO A 19 -1.64 5.18 19.33
N GLN A 20 -2.38 6.29 19.29
CA GLN A 20 -3.84 6.27 19.30
C GLN A 20 -4.36 5.33 18.20
N PRO A 21 -5.37 4.48 18.48
CA PRO A 21 -6.04 3.71 17.45
C PRO A 21 -6.69 4.67 16.47
N SER A 22 -6.22 4.65 15.22
CA SER A 22 -6.82 5.40 14.12
C SER A 22 -8.29 5.02 14.02
N SER A 23 -9.18 6.01 14.18
CA SER A 23 -10.60 5.84 13.88
C SER A 23 -10.76 5.31 12.45
N PRO A 24 -11.73 4.43 12.17
CA PRO A 24 -11.96 3.92 10.83
C PRO A 24 -12.35 5.08 9.92
N GLN A 25 -11.38 5.55 9.15
CA GLN A 25 -11.57 6.63 8.19
C GLN A 25 -12.52 6.10 7.12
N ALA A 26 -13.72 6.70 7.04
CA ALA A 26 -14.70 6.34 6.02
C ALA A 26 -14.02 6.45 4.65
N ALA A 27 -14.00 5.34 3.90
CA ALA A 27 -13.41 5.32 2.57
C ALA A 27 -14.06 6.43 1.72
N PRO A 28 -13.27 7.17 0.93
CA PRO A 28 -13.83 8.23 0.09
C PRO A 28 -14.88 7.65 -0.86
N PRO A 29 -15.94 8.42 -1.19
CA PRO A 29 -16.98 7.96 -2.10
C PRO A 29 -16.37 7.56 -3.45
N ILE A 30 -16.67 6.34 -3.90
CA ILE A 30 -16.14 5.79 -5.14
C ILE A 30 -16.80 6.54 -6.31
N GLU A 31 -16.02 7.37 -7.01
CA GLU A 31 -16.53 8.06 -8.20
C GLU A 31 -16.84 7.05 -9.32
N PRO A 32 -18.03 7.09 -9.94
CA PRO A 32 -18.36 6.16 -11.02
C PRO A 32 -17.50 6.40 -12.27
N GLY A 33 -16.77 5.37 -12.71
CA GLY A 33 -16.04 5.35 -13.97
C GLY A 33 -16.95 5.25 -15.21
N PRO A 34 -16.40 5.24 -16.43
CA PRO A 34 -17.19 5.33 -17.67
C PRO A 34 -18.19 4.18 -17.82
N ARG A 35 -17.77 2.95 -17.52
CA ARG A 35 -18.64 1.77 -17.59
C ARG A 35 -19.68 1.73 -16.48
N ALA A 36 -19.31 2.16 -15.27
CA ALA A 36 -20.25 2.30 -14.17
C ALA A 36 -21.34 3.32 -14.51
N ARG A 37 -20.97 4.48 -15.08
CA ARG A 37 -21.91 5.49 -15.59
C ARG A 37 -22.82 4.91 -16.66
N ALA A 38 -22.26 4.19 -17.64
CA ALA A 38 -23.05 3.56 -18.70
C ALA A 38 -24.09 2.59 -18.12
N LEU A 39 -23.72 1.77 -17.13
CA LEU A 39 -24.64 0.86 -16.45
C LEU A 39 -25.78 1.59 -15.72
N LEU A 40 -25.47 2.67 -14.99
CA LEU A 40 -26.49 3.49 -14.32
C LEU A 40 -27.46 4.11 -15.34
N THR A 41 -26.92 4.69 -16.42
CA THR A 41 -27.74 5.30 -17.47
C THR A 41 -28.61 4.28 -18.20
N LEU A 42 -28.09 3.07 -18.45
CA LEU A 42 -28.83 2.00 -19.10
C LEU A 42 -29.98 1.52 -18.21
N HIS A 43 -29.74 1.39 -16.91
CA HIS A 43 -30.77 1.01 -15.95
C HIS A 43 -31.91 2.05 -15.90
N ASP A 44 -31.59 3.33 -15.77
CA ASP A 44 -32.61 4.39 -15.79
C ASP A 44 -33.39 4.44 -17.12
N ALA A 45 -32.71 4.24 -18.25
CA ALA A 45 -33.34 4.18 -19.56
C ALA A 45 -34.28 2.97 -19.68
N ALA A 46 -33.86 1.79 -19.22
CA ALA A 46 -34.67 0.58 -19.23
C ALA A 46 -35.89 0.69 -18.30
N LEU A 47 -35.72 1.24 -17.09
CA LEU A 47 -36.84 1.52 -16.19
C LEU A 47 -37.83 2.51 -16.80
N THR A 48 -37.33 3.58 -17.42
CA THR A 48 -38.22 4.56 -18.08
C THR A 48 -38.99 3.93 -19.24
N SER A 49 -38.31 3.11 -20.04
CA SER A 49 -38.93 2.40 -21.18
C SER A 49 -39.94 1.34 -20.76
N THR A 50 -39.72 0.65 -19.64
CA THR A 50 -40.66 -0.37 -19.14
C THR A 50 -41.91 0.28 -18.53
N LEU A 51 -41.73 1.36 -17.77
CA LEU A 51 -42.84 2.11 -17.20
C LEU A 51 -43.67 2.84 -18.27
N SER A 52 -43.04 3.31 -19.35
CA SER A 52 -43.75 3.94 -20.47
C SER A 52 -44.59 2.96 -21.30
N ALA A 53 -44.25 1.66 -21.28
CA ALA A 53 -45.04 0.61 -21.92
C ALA A 53 -46.39 0.36 -21.24
N LEU A 54 -46.62 0.93 -20.06
CA LEU A 54 -47.89 0.88 -19.32
C LEU A 54 -48.56 2.26 -19.28
N PRO A 55 -49.06 2.77 -20.42
CA PRO A 55 -49.68 4.09 -20.46
C PRO A 55 -51.04 4.07 -19.74
N ALA A 56 -51.37 5.19 -19.09
CA ALA A 56 -52.62 5.40 -18.37
C ALA A 56 -53.90 4.94 -19.12
N PRO A 57 -54.10 5.21 -20.43
CA PRO A 57 -55.29 4.75 -21.15
C PRO A 57 -55.41 3.21 -21.21
N THR A 58 -54.29 2.51 -21.38
CA THR A 58 -54.29 1.03 -21.38
C THR A 58 -54.67 0.50 -19.99
N PHE A 59 -54.21 1.16 -18.93
CA PHE A 59 -54.59 0.82 -17.56
C PHE A 59 -56.08 1.09 -17.27
N LEU A 60 -56.61 2.23 -17.71
CA LEU A 60 -58.03 2.59 -17.59
C LEU A 60 -58.94 1.61 -18.34
N ALA A 61 -58.51 1.12 -19.51
CA ALA A 61 -59.27 0.16 -20.31
C ALA A 61 -59.49 -1.18 -19.57
N CYS A 62 -58.58 -1.56 -18.66
CA CYS A 62 -58.73 -2.75 -17.82
C CYS A 62 -59.80 -2.60 -16.73
N PHE A 63 -60.24 -1.38 -16.43
CA PHE A 63 -61.23 -1.08 -15.38
C PHE A 63 -62.42 -0.28 -15.93
N PRO A 64 -63.25 -0.88 -16.81
CA PRO A 64 -64.27 -0.16 -17.58
C PRO A 64 -65.34 0.52 -16.72
N LEU A 65 -65.71 -0.05 -15.56
CA LEU A 65 -66.66 0.60 -14.66
C LEU A 65 -66.04 1.83 -14.00
N LEU A 66 -64.84 1.70 -13.42
CA LEU A 66 -64.17 2.79 -12.71
C LEU A 66 -63.69 3.90 -13.64
N SER A 67 -63.34 3.58 -14.88
CA SER A 67 -62.98 4.58 -15.88
C SER A 67 -64.15 5.50 -16.27
N THR A 68 -65.39 5.05 -16.10
CA THR A 68 -66.59 5.90 -16.30
C THR A 68 -66.99 6.66 -15.05
N LEU A 69 -66.89 6.03 -13.87
CA LEU A 69 -67.33 6.59 -12.59
C LEU A 69 -66.34 7.60 -12.01
N ALA A 70 -65.04 7.34 -12.11
CA ALA A 70 -63.99 8.15 -11.48
C ALA A 70 -62.66 8.06 -12.26
N PRO A 71 -62.59 8.57 -13.51
CA PRO A 71 -61.39 8.48 -14.33
C PRO A 71 -60.19 9.23 -13.73
N ASP A 72 -60.42 10.35 -13.05
CA ASP A 72 -59.36 11.16 -12.43
C ASP A 72 -58.70 10.43 -11.26
N ALA A 73 -59.51 9.79 -10.40
CA ALA A 73 -59.01 8.98 -9.31
C ALA A 73 -58.19 7.79 -9.82
N LEU A 74 -58.63 7.12 -10.88
CA LEU A 74 -57.93 5.97 -11.43
C LEU A 74 -56.61 6.37 -12.13
N ARG A 75 -56.55 7.56 -12.75
CA ARG A 75 -55.29 8.13 -13.26
C ARG A 75 -54.32 8.49 -12.12
N ALA A 76 -54.82 9.02 -11.01
CA ALA A 76 -53.99 9.30 -9.84
C ALA A 76 -53.39 8.02 -9.25
N VAL A 77 -54.17 6.94 -9.15
CA VAL A 77 -53.70 5.62 -8.71
C VAL A 77 -52.64 5.06 -9.65
N HIS A 78 -52.85 5.14 -10.96
CA HIS A 78 -51.86 4.71 -11.95
C HIS A 78 -50.55 5.48 -11.83
N ALA A 79 -50.61 6.81 -11.74
CA ALA A 79 -49.43 7.66 -11.56
C ALA A 79 -48.67 7.29 -10.28
N GLN A 80 -49.38 7.16 -9.16
CA GLN A 80 -48.78 6.77 -7.88
C GLN A 80 -48.14 5.37 -7.94
N MET A 81 -48.79 4.41 -8.61
CA MET A 81 -48.23 3.06 -8.80
C MET A 81 -46.93 3.11 -9.60
N VAL A 82 -46.90 3.84 -10.72
CA VAL A 82 -45.71 3.99 -11.57
C VAL A 82 -44.57 4.66 -10.81
N ASP A 83 -44.86 5.71 -10.05
CA ASP A 83 -43.84 6.42 -9.28
C ASP A 83 -43.29 5.57 -8.13
N ARG A 84 -44.16 4.86 -7.39
CA ARG A 84 -43.72 3.92 -6.34
C ARG A 84 -42.88 2.79 -6.90
N LEU A 85 -43.26 2.23 -8.05
CA LEU A 85 -42.47 1.17 -8.70
C LEU A 85 -41.10 1.69 -9.15
N ARG A 86 -41.04 2.92 -9.68
CA ARG A 86 -39.78 3.58 -10.05
C ARG A 86 -38.86 3.78 -8.83
N GLU A 87 -39.42 4.30 -7.74
CA GLU A 87 -38.67 4.55 -6.50
C GLU A 87 -38.15 3.24 -5.89
N ALA A 88 -39.01 2.22 -5.78
CA ALA A 88 -38.63 0.90 -5.27
C ALA A 88 -37.53 0.25 -6.12
N ALA A 89 -37.70 0.24 -7.46
CA ALA A 89 -36.70 -0.35 -8.36
C ALA A 89 -35.34 0.35 -8.27
N ARG A 90 -35.33 1.69 -8.13
CA ARG A 90 -34.09 2.46 -7.92
C ARG A 90 -33.43 2.14 -6.57
N ALA A 91 -34.23 2.04 -5.51
CA ALA A 91 -33.73 1.71 -4.18
C ALA A 91 -33.11 0.29 -4.16
N ASP A 92 -33.82 -0.70 -4.68
CA ASP A 92 -33.36 -2.09 -4.75
C ASP A 92 -32.08 -2.21 -5.59
N PHE A 93 -32.02 -1.50 -6.71
CA PHE A 93 -30.81 -1.47 -7.54
C PHE A 93 -29.62 -0.84 -6.80
N GLY A 94 -29.86 0.23 -6.04
CA GLY A 94 -28.85 0.84 -5.17
C GLY A 94 -28.29 -0.16 -4.16
N VAL A 95 -29.17 -0.91 -3.48
CA VAL A 95 -28.76 -1.97 -2.53
C VAL A 95 -27.91 -3.02 -3.23
N ILE A 96 -28.30 -3.49 -4.41
CA ILE A 96 -27.54 -4.50 -5.18
C ILE A 96 -26.15 -3.97 -5.57
N LEU A 97 -26.04 -2.70 -5.96
CA LEU A 97 -24.76 -2.08 -6.33
C LEU A 97 -23.80 -2.03 -5.14
N GLU A 98 -24.31 -1.69 -3.95
CA GLU A 98 -23.56 -1.64 -2.71
C GLU A 98 -23.15 -3.03 -2.23
N GLU A 99 -24.09 -3.96 -2.11
CA GLU A 99 -23.83 -5.33 -1.62
C GLU A 99 -22.77 -6.06 -2.46
N ARG A 100 -22.80 -5.86 -3.77
CA ARG A 100 -21.86 -6.52 -4.70
C ARG A 100 -20.60 -5.69 -4.95
N GLY A 101 -20.53 -4.46 -4.45
CA GLY A 101 -19.42 -3.53 -4.69
C GLY A 101 -19.18 -3.28 -6.17
N VAL A 102 -20.25 -3.19 -6.98
CA VAL A 102 -20.17 -3.18 -8.45
C VAL A 102 -19.38 -1.97 -8.96
N LEU A 103 -19.59 -0.80 -8.36
CA LEU A 103 -18.92 0.44 -8.79
C LEU A 103 -17.40 0.33 -8.65
N GLY A 104 -16.91 -0.19 -7.52
CA GLY A 104 -15.49 -0.44 -7.30
C GLY A 104 -14.90 -1.42 -8.32
N ARG A 105 -15.56 -2.58 -8.49
CA ARG A 105 -15.11 -3.61 -9.43
C ARG A 105 -15.10 -3.14 -10.89
N LEU A 106 -16.08 -2.34 -11.30
CA LEU A 106 -16.12 -1.79 -12.66
C LEU A 106 -15.03 -0.75 -12.88
N ASN A 107 -14.69 0.03 -11.86
CA ASN A 107 -13.58 0.98 -11.92
C ASN A 107 -12.23 0.25 -11.99
N GLU A 108 -12.03 -0.77 -11.16
CA GLU A 108 -10.85 -1.65 -11.23
C GLU A 108 -10.71 -2.30 -12.61
N LEU A 109 -11.82 -2.75 -13.19
CA LEU A 109 -11.84 -3.31 -14.54
C LEU A 109 -11.39 -2.29 -15.60
N GLU A 110 -11.82 -1.04 -15.51
CA GLU A 110 -11.37 0.01 -16.45
C GLU A 110 -9.87 0.29 -16.33
N VAL A 111 -9.32 0.25 -15.11
CA VAL A 111 -7.87 0.33 -14.89
C VAL A 111 -7.15 -0.84 -15.57
N LEU A 112 -7.61 -2.07 -15.33
CA LEU A 112 -7.02 -3.27 -15.93
C LEU A 112 -7.09 -3.27 -17.47
N ILE A 113 -8.19 -2.77 -18.05
CA ILE A 113 -8.34 -2.63 -19.50
C ILE A 113 -7.35 -1.57 -20.04
N GLY A 114 -7.19 -0.45 -19.33
CA GLY A 114 -6.21 0.57 -19.67
C GLY A 114 -4.79 0.03 -19.69
N GLU A 115 -4.39 -0.69 -18.63
CA GLU A 115 -3.08 -1.34 -18.54
C GLU A 115 -2.87 -2.40 -19.63
N ALA A 116 -3.89 -3.21 -19.93
CA ALA A 116 -3.82 -4.23 -20.97
C ALA A 116 -3.66 -3.61 -22.37
N ARG A 117 -4.38 -2.51 -22.65
CA ARG A 117 -4.21 -1.75 -23.90
C ARG A 117 -2.80 -1.18 -24.00
N GLY A 118 -2.29 -0.58 -22.93
CA GLY A 118 -0.92 -0.07 -22.89
C GLY A 118 0.15 -1.15 -23.07
N ARG A 119 -0.06 -2.36 -22.54
CA ARG A 119 0.83 -3.52 -22.79
C ARG A 119 0.77 -3.99 -24.25
N ARG A 120 -0.43 -4.04 -24.84
CA ARG A 120 -0.62 -4.39 -26.24
C ARG A 120 0.08 -3.40 -27.17
N GLU A 121 -0.02 -2.11 -26.89
CA GLU A 121 0.65 -1.05 -27.66
C GLU A 121 2.18 -1.14 -27.57
N ARG A 122 2.72 -1.60 -26.43
CA ARG A 122 4.14 -1.89 -26.23
C ARG A 122 4.61 -3.23 -26.83
N GLY A 123 3.71 -4.01 -27.43
CA GLY A 123 4.03 -5.33 -28.01
C GLY A 123 4.20 -6.44 -26.98
N GLU A 124 3.81 -6.24 -25.73
CA GLU A 124 3.93 -7.21 -24.61
C GLU A 124 2.74 -8.17 -24.52
N GLY A 125 1.92 -8.28 -25.58
CA GLY A 125 0.68 -9.06 -25.59
C GLY A 125 0.89 -10.52 -26.03
N GLY A 126 0.57 -11.47 -25.15
CA GLY A 126 0.42 -12.89 -25.48
C GLY A 126 -1.04 -13.26 -25.75
N ASP A 127 -1.28 -14.16 -26.72
CA ASP A 127 -2.62 -14.58 -27.17
C ASP A 127 -3.17 -15.79 -26.38
N VAL A 128 -2.51 -16.17 -25.29
CA VAL A 128 -2.89 -17.37 -24.52
C VAL A 128 -4.04 -17.03 -23.59
N ALA A 129 -5.18 -17.69 -23.81
CA ALA A 129 -6.33 -17.55 -22.94
C ALA A 129 -5.99 -18.06 -21.51
N PRO A 130 -6.43 -17.37 -20.45
CA PRO A 130 -6.03 -17.67 -19.07
C PRO A 130 -6.42 -19.07 -18.58
N HIS A 131 -7.42 -19.71 -19.20
CA HIS A 131 -7.83 -21.08 -18.87
C HIS A 131 -6.93 -22.17 -19.51
N LEU A 132 -6.07 -21.78 -20.45
CA LEU A 132 -5.07 -22.65 -21.08
C LEU A 132 -3.70 -22.54 -20.40
N LEU A 133 -3.57 -21.66 -19.39
CA LEU A 133 -2.31 -21.45 -18.72
C LEU A 133 -1.96 -22.65 -17.82
N PRO A 134 -0.72 -23.20 -17.93
CA PRO A 134 -0.25 -24.22 -17.02
C PRO A 134 -0.27 -23.74 -15.55
N PRO A 135 -0.54 -24.62 -14.58
CA PRO A 135 -0.47 -24.27 -13.16
C PRO A 135 0.89 -23.72 -12.72
N ALA A 136 1.98 -24.23 -13.31
CA ALA A 136 3.33 -23.76 -13.03
C ALA A 136 3.53 -22.29 -13.41
N ASP A 137 2.97 -21.87 -14.54
CA ASP A 137 3.09 -20.49 -15.03
C ASP A 137 2.27 -19.52 -14.18
N LEU A 138 1.07 -19.94 -13.74
CA LEU A 138 0.27 -19.17 -12.79
C LEU A 138 0.99 -18.97 -11.46
N LEU A 139 1.59 -20.04 -10.94
CA LEU A 139 2.35 -20.00 -9.69
C LEU A 139 3.60 -19.12 -9.83
N ALA A 140 4.35 -19.27 -10.92
CA ALA A 140 5.52 -18.45 -11.21
C ALA A 140 5.15 -16.96 -11.36
N ALA A 141 4.07 -16.64 -12.06
CA ALA A 141 3.58 -15.26 -12.21
C ALA A 141 3.16 -14.64 -10.86
N HIS A 142 2.57 -15.43 -9.95
CA HIS A 142 2.18 -14.95 -8.63
C HIS A 142 3.37 -14.77 -7.69
N LEU A 143 4.33 -15.71 -7.70
CA LEU A 143 5.50 -15.67 -6.81
C LEU A 143 6.59 -14.71 -7.31
N GLY A 144 6.69 -14.49 -8.62
CA GLY A 144 7.72 -13.67 -9.24
C GLY A 144 7.89 -12.28 -8.58
N PRO A 145 6.84 -11.45 -8.48
CA PRO A 145 6.94 -10.13 -7.86
C PRO A 145 7.40 -10.18 -6.39
N SER A 146 6.93 -11.16 -5.62
CA SER A 146 7.32 -11.32 -4.21
C SER A 146 8.77 -11.74 -4.08
N LEU A 147 9.22 -12.68 -4.92
CA LEU A 147 10.61 -13.15 -4.93
C LEU A 147 11.58 -12.04 -5.38
N VAL A 148 11.23 -11.25 -6.39
CA VAL A 148 12.03 -10.10 -6.84
C VAL A 148 12.14 -9.05 -5.73
N ALA A 149 11.05 -8.73 -5.03
CA ALA A 149 11.09 -7.82 -3.90
C ALA A 149 11.96 -8.36 -2.74
N ALA A 150 11.86 -9.66 -2.44
CA ALA A 150 12.67 -10.31 -1.41
C ALA A 150 14.16 -10.32 -1.78
N GLN A 151 14.48 -10.59 -3.05
CA GLN A 151 15.85 -10.54 -3.58
C GLN A 151 16.43 -9.13 -3.49
N GLY A 152 15.67 -8.10 -3.88
CA GLY A 152 16.10 -6.71 -3.76
C GLY A 152 16.43 -6.33 -2.31
N ARG A 153 15.62 -6.79 -1.33
CA ARG A 153 15.91 -6.58 0.09
C ARG A 153 17.18 -7.30 0.56
N LEU A 154 17.45 -8.50 0.04
CA LEU A 154 18.63 -9.26 0.40
C LEU A 154 19.91 -8.61 -0.15
N ASN A 155 19.89 -8.20 -1.42
CA ASN A 155 21.00 -7.50 -2.06
C ASN A 155 21.32 -6.18 -1.35
N ALA A 156 20.29 -5.42 -0.93
CA ALA A 156 20.52 -4.18 -0.17
C ALA A 156 21.19 -4.44 1.18
N LYS A 157 20.83 -5.54 1.86
CA LYS A 157 21.49 -5.97 3.10
C LYS A 157 22.92 -6.42 2.86
N GLU A 158 23.17 -7.18 1.80
CA GLU A 158 24.52 -7.61 1.40
C GLU A 158 25.42 -6.41 1.15
N GLN A 159 24.97 -5.45 0.35
CA GLN A 159 25.71 -4.22 0.10
C GLN A 159 25.98 -3.41 1.39
N THR A 160 25.01 -3.37 2.30
CA THR A 160 25.19 -2.72 3.61
C THR A 160 26.26 -3.45 4.43
N LEU A 161 26.20 -4.78 4.50
CA LEU A 161 27.17 -5.59 5.24
C LEU A 161 28.57 -5.51 4.64
N GLU A 162 28.70 -5.51 3.32
CA GLU A 162 29.99 -5.34 2.65
C GLU A 162 30.61 -3.99 2.98
N SER A 163 29.81 -2.91 2.99
CA SER A 163 30.30 -1.58 3.37
C SER A 163 30.78 -1.51 4.82
N VAL A 164 30.01 -2.07 5.76
CA VAL A 164 30.36 -2.13 7.19
C VAL A 164 31.58 -3.01 7.43
N ASN A 165 31.67 -4.15 6.75
CA ASN A 165 32.84 -5.03 6.85
C ASN A 165 34.11 -4.37 6.31
N ALA A 166 34.01 -3.62 5.21
CA ALA A 166 35.13 -2.86 4.67
C ALA A 166 35.61 -1.78 5.67
N GLU A 167 34.68 -1.04 6.28
CA GLU A 167 35.00 -0.05 7.32
C GLU A 167 35.68 -0.69 8.54
N LEU A 168 35.10 -1.78 9.05
CA LEU A 168 35.67 -2.54 10.18
C LEU A 168 37.07 -3.07 9.88
N TYR A 169 37.30 -3.54 8.65
CA TYR A 169 38.61 -4.03 8.23
C TYR A 169 39.67 -2.93 8.29
N GLU A 170 39.35 -1.72 7.81
CA GLU A 170 40.26 -0.57 7.89
C GLU A 170 40.54 -0.16 9.34
N VAL A 171 39.52 -0.16 10.21
CA VAL A 171 39.70 0.13 11.64
C VAL A 171 40.63 -0.89 12.30
N VAL A 172 40.40 -2.18 12.10
CA VAL A 172 41.21 -3.25 12.69
C VAL A 172 42.65 -3.13 12.19
N LYS A 173 42.85 -2.94 10.89
CA LYS A 173 44.19 -2.77 10.31
C LYS A 173 44.91 -1.56 10.93
N GLY A 174 44.23 -0.42 11.06
CA GLY A 174 44.80 0.74 11.73
C GLY A 174 45.20 0.48 13.19
N GLN A 175 44.41 -0.30 13.92
CA GLN A 175 44.74 -0.74 15.28
C GLN A 175 45.99 -1.64 15.32
N TRP A 176 46.15 -2.55 14.35
CA TRP A 176 47.36 -3.38 14.25
C TRP A 176 48.60 -2.53 13.99
N ASP A 177 48.52 -1.57 13.07
CA ASP A 177 49.63 -0.66 12.76
C ASP A 177 49.99 0.21 13.98
N GLU A 178 48.99 0.66 14.76
CA GLU A 178 49.20 1.40 16.01
C GLU A 178 49.87 0.53 17.08
N ILE A 179 49.43 -0.71 17.27
CA ILE A 179 50.04 -1.65 18.23
C ILE A 179 51.50 -1.92 17.84
N GLU A 180 51.79 -2.14 16.57
CA GLU A 180 53.17 -2.35 16.10
C GLU A 180 54.05 -1.13 16.41
N GLY A 181 53.54 0.08 16.18
CA GLY A 181 54.22 1.32 16.54
C GLY A 181 54.46 1.47 18.06
N LEU A 182 53.46 1.16 18.88
CA LEU A 182 53.57 1.21 20.34
C LEU A 182 54.57 0.19 20.88
N VAL A 183 54.55 -1.05 20.36
CA VAL A 183 55.51 -2.09 20.73
C VAL A 183 56.93 -1.67 20.37
N ALA A 184 57.15 -1.15 19.15
CA ALA A 184 58.47 -0.65 18.74
C ALA A 184 58.95 0.51 19.62
N GLY A 185 58.05 1.41 20.01
CA GLY A 185 58.34 2.51 20.93
C GLY A 185 58.75 2.02 22.33
N VAL A 186 58.01 1.06 22.90
CA VAL A 186 58.34 0.46 24.20
C VAL A 186 59.68 -0.27 24.14
N GLU A 187 59.95 -1.04 23.08
CA GLU A 187 61.25 -1.68 22.89
C GLU A 187 62.40 -0.67 22.79
N GLY A 188 62.16 0.49 22.17
CA GLY A 188 63.10 1.61 22.16
C GLY A 188 63.41 2.12 23.56
N ILE A 189 62.38 2.42 24.34
CA ILE A 189 62.52 2.90 25.73
C ILE A 189 63.23 1.87 26.61
N VAL A 190 62.94 0.57 26.43
CA VAL A 190 63.62 -0.51 27.16
C VAL A 190 65.12 -0.52 26.85
N ARG A 191 65.51 -0.41 25.57
CA ARG A 191 66.93 -0.31 25.19
C ARG A 191 67.60 0.93 25.77
N ASP A 192 66.91 2.06 25.78
CA ASP A 192 67.43 3.30 26.35
C ASP A 192 67.66 3.17 27.87
N LEU A 193 66.72 2.53 28.59
CA LEU A 193 66.86 2.24 30.02
C LEU A 193 67.99 1.23 30.31
N GLU A 194 68.12 0.19 29.50
CA GLU A 194 69.22 -0.77 29.59
C GLU A 194 70.57 -0.08 29.37
N SER A 195 70.66 0.83 28.41
CA SER A 195 71.87 1.65 28.16
C SER A 195 72.18 2.56 29.34
N ALA A 196 71.20 3.30 29.84
CA ALA A 196 71.37 4.21 30.98
C ALA A 196 71.74 3.47 32.28
N GLY A 197 71.14 2.29 32.52
CA GLY A 197 71.50 1.42 33.63
C GLY A 197 72.92 0.85 33.52
N GLY A 198 73.35 0.53 32.29
CA GLY A 198 74.72 0.15 31.99
C GLY A 198 75.73 1.25 32.36
N GLU A 199 75.43 2.50 31.97
CA GLU A 199 76.27 3.67 32.28
C GLU A 199 76.33 3.96 33.79
N MET A 200 75.21 3.90 34.51
CA MET A 200 75.20 4.09 35.97
C MET A 200 75.99 3.00 36.72
N SER A 201 75.92 1.73 36.27
CA SER A 201 76.72 0.64 36.85
C SER A 201 78.23 0.77 36.57
N GLY A 202 78.59 1.51 35.51
CA GLY A 202 79.98 1.84 35.18
C GLY A 202 80.55 2.96 36.06
N VAL A 203 79.71 3.86 36.56
CA VAL A 203 80.11 4.98 37.44
C VAL A 203 80.35 4.52 38.89
N GLU A 204 79.69 3.45 39.37
CA GLU A 204 79.94 2.89 40.71
C GLU A 204 81.23 2.04 40.82
N ARG A 205 81.97 1.82 39.72
CA ARG A 205 83.24 1.05 39.69
C ARG A 205 84.50 1.87 39.36
N GLY A 206 84.41 3.19 39.31
CA GLY A 206 85.55 4.12 39.21
C GLY A 206 85.80 4.85 40.53
#